data_AF-A0A662Q4R4-F1
#
_entry.id   AF-A0A662Q4R4-F1
#
_cell.length_a   1.000
_cell.length_b   1.000
_cell.length_c   1.000
_cell.angle_alpha   90.00
_cell.angle_beta   90.00
_cell.angle_gamma   90.00
#
_symmetry.space_group_name_H-M   'P 1'
#
loop_
_entity.id
_entity.type
_entity.pdbx_description
1 polymer ?
#
loop_
_entity_poly.entity_id
_entity_poly.type
_entity_poly.pdbx_seq_one_letter_code
_entity_poly.pdbx_strand_id
1 'polypeptide(L)' 'MLRARSHLRKKVHVSGNEYYYIHIPAKLAHDSQFPFREGDELAISIDVNSSKMIIQKLNKKSSRSRRSRG' A
#
# COMPACT_ATOMS: atom_id res chain seq x y z
N MET A 1 -10.18 -14.31 -9.81
CA MET A 1 -9.17 -13.53 -9.07
C MET A 1 -7.83 -13.69 -9.76
N LEU A 2 -7.31 -12.62 -10.39
CA LEU A 2 -5.97 -12.66 -10.97
C LEU A 2 -4.91 -12.73 -9.86
N ARG A 3 -3.85 -13.51 -10.09
CA ARG A 3 -2.70 -13.63 -9.20
C ARG A 3 -1.43 -13.50 -10.02
N ALA A 4 -0.41 -12.87 -9.45
CA ALA A 4 0.93 -12.83 -10.01
C ALA A 4 1.96 -12.92 -8.89
N ARG A 5 3.15 -13.42 -9.21
CA ARG A 5 4.30 -13.42 -8.29
C ARG A 5 5.18 -12.22 -8.62
N SER A 6 5.79 -11.65 -7.60
CA SER A 6 6.77 -10.58 -7.71
C SER A 6 7.84 -10.76 -6.64
N HIS A 7 8.92 -10.01 -6.75
CA HIS A 7 10.03 -10.04 -5.80
C HIS A 7 10.14 -8.69 -5.10
N LEU A 8 10.41 -8.75 -3.79
CA LEU A 8 10.80 -7.57 -3.04
C LEU A 8 12.22 -7.18 -3.47
N ARG A 9 12.40 -5.93 -3.89
CA ARG A 9 13.70 -5.35 -4.24
C ARG A 9 14.08 -4.34 -3.17
N LYS A 10 15.39 -4.20 -2.94
CA LYS A 10 15.97 -3.19 -2.06
C LYS A 10 16.86 -2.27 -2.89
N LYS A 11 16.75 -0.97 -2.67
CA LYS A 11 17.65 0.04 -3.25
C LYS A 11 18.10 0.98 -2.16
N VAL A 12 19.40 1.23 -2.11
CA VAL A 12 19.99 2.27 -1.26
C VAL A 12 19.99 3.57 -2.06
N HIS A 13 19.32 4.59 -1.54
CA HIS A 13 19.33 5.93 -2.11
C HIS A 13 20.66 6.62 -1.82
N VAL A 14 21.03 7.60 -2.66
CA VAL A 14 22.30 8.35 -2.49
C VAL A 14 22.39 9.09 -1.16
N SER A 15 21.25 9.33 -0.50
CA SER A 15 21.19 9.90 0.85
C SER A 15 21.55 8.92 1.98
N GLY A 16 21.84 7.65 1.66
CA GLY A 16 22.06 6.58 2.64
C GLY A 16 20.77 5.90 3.11
N ASN A 17 19.60 6.42 2.75
CA ASN A 17 18.31 5.81 3.10
C ASN A 17 18.05 4.56 2.26
N GLU A 18 17.50 3.53 2.89
CA GLU A 18 17.14 2.29 2.22
C GLU A 18 15.64 2.24 1.93
N TYR A 19 15.30 1.84 0.71
CA TYR A 19 13.92 1.71 0.29
C TYR A 19 13.68 0.33 -0.30
N TYR A 20 12.52 -0.22 0.03
CA TYR A 20 12.04 -1.46 -0.53
C TYR A 20 10.98 -1.18 -1.60
N TYR A 21 11.02 -1.96 -2.67
CA TYR A 21 10.12 -1.81 -3.83
C TYR A 21 9.50 -3.16 -4.17
N ILE A 22 8.19 -3.14 -4.40
CA ILE A 22 7.45 -4.27 -4.96
C ILE A 22 6.90 -3.82 -6.31
N HIS A 23 7.30 -4.51 -7.37
CA HIS A 23 6.68 -4.29 -8.68
C HIS A 23 5.34 -5.00 -8.73
N ILE A 24 4.27 -4.25 -9.03
CA ILE A 24 2.95 -4.82 -9.34
C ILE A 24 2.94 -5.12 -10.85
N PRO A 25 2.79 -6.39 -11.26
CA PRO A 25 2.75 -6.73 -12.68
C PRO A 25 1.60 -6.03 -13.41
N ALA A 26 1.84 -5.58 -14.64
CA ALA A 26 0.86 -4.83 -15.44
C ALA A 26 -0.49 -5.55 -15.57
N LYS A 27 -0.48 -6.89 -15.67
CA LYS A 27 -1.70 -7.72 -15.71
C LYS A 27 -2.60 -7.54 -14.47
N LEU A 28 -2.02 -7.27 -13.30
CA LEU A 28 -2.79 -6.95 -12.08
C LEU A 28 -3.18 -5.48 -12.03
N ALA A 29 -2.26 -4.58 -12.41
CA ALA A 29 -2.48 -3.13 -12.35
C ALA A 29 -3.57 -2.65 -13.33
N HIS A 30 -3.75 -3.32 -14.47
CA HIS A 30 -4.77 -3.01 -15.46
C HIS A 30 -6.11 -3.72 -15.21
N ASP A 31 -6.22 -4.53 -14.15
CA ASP A 31 -7.51 -5.15 -13.78
C ASP A 31 -8.48 -4.06 -13.32
N SER A 32 -9.73 -4.10 -13.80
CA SER A 32 -10.79 -3.16 -13.40
C SER A 32 -11.04 -3.10 -11.88
N GLN A 33 -10.68 -4.16 -11.16
CA GLN A 33 -10.79 -4.28 -9.71
C GLN A 33 -9.53 -3.82 -8.96
N PHE A 34 -8.47 -3.40 -9.67
CA PHE A 34 -7.25 -2.90 -9.05
C PHE A 34 -7.57 -1.62 -8.26
N PRO A 35 -7.34 -1.59 -6.94
CA PRO A 35 -7.92 -0.55 -6.11
C PRO A 35 -7.14 0.77 -6.16
N PHE A 36 -5.87 0.78 -6.56
CA PHE A 36 -4.97 1.94 -6.44
C PHE A 36 -4.80 2.71 -7.74
N ARG A 37 -4.45 3.99 -7.62
CA ARG A 37 -4.08 4.89 -8.73
C ARG A 37 -2.81 5.66 -8.39
N GLU A 38 -2.13 6.16 -9.42
CA GLU A 38 -1.01 7.07 -9.24
C GLU A 38 -1.45 8.31 -8.43
N GLY A 39 -0.62 8.71 -7.45
CA GLY A 39 -0.90 9.82 -6.56
C GLY A 39 -1.79 9.50 -5.34
N ASP A 40 -2.32 8.27 -5.22
CA ASP A 40 -3.02 7.86 -4.00
C ASP A 40 -2.06 7.89 -2.79
N GLU A 41 -2.51 8.48 -1.68
CA GLU A 41 -1.85 8.36 -0.38
C GLU A 41 -2.20 6.99 0.24
N LEU A 42 -1.18 6.27 0.70
CA LEU A 42 -1.32 4.89 1.18
C LEU A 42 -0.82 4.75 2.62
N ALA A 43 -1.55 3.98 3.43
CA ALA A 43 -1.09 3.44 4.70
C ALA A 43 -0.51 2.04 4.47
N ILE A 44 0.67 1.78 5.05
CA ILE A 44 1.34 0.48 5.01
C ILE A 44 1.54 0.01 6.44
N SER A 45 1.06 -1.19 6.76
CA SER A 45 1.18 -1.79 8.09
C SER A 45 1.56 -3.27 8.00
N ILE A 46 2.09 -3.82 9.09
CA ILE A 46 2.43 -5.23 9.24
C ILE A 46 1.47 -5.84 10.25
N ASP A 47 0.71 -6.84 9.84
CA ASP A 47 0.01 -7.73 10.76
C ASP A 47 0.96 -8.87 11.15
N VAL A 48 1.54 -8.74 12.34
CA VAL A 48 2.52 -9.70 12.90
C VAL A 48 1.90 -11.07 13.16
N ASN A 49 0.61 -11.14 13.44
CA ASN A 49 -0.06 -12.40 13.77
C ASN A 49 -0.24 -13.27 12.53
N SER A 50 -0.46 -12.64 11.37
CA SER A 50 -0.63 -13.34 10.10
C SER A 50 0.59 -13.28 9.18
N SER A 51 1.67 -12.61 9.60
CA SER A 51 2.88 -12.37 8.80
C SER A 51 2.56 -11.74 7.43
N LYS A 52 1.64 -10.77 7.42
CA LYS A 52 1.21 -10.07 6.20
C LYS A 52 1.53 -8.60 6.27
N MET A 53 1.97 -8.05 5.14
CA MET A 53 1.97 -6.61 4.90
C MET A 53 0.63 -6.21 4.28
N ILE A 54 0.03 -5.17 4.82
CA ILE A 54 -1.27 -4.64 4.40
C ILE A 54 -1.05 -3.23 3.86
N ILE A 55 -1.56 -2.98 2.64
CA ILE A 55 -1.52 -1.67 1.98
C ILE A 55 -2.96 -1.20 1.80
N GLN A 56 -3.29 -0.01 2.30
CA GLN A 56 -4.63 0.55 2.28
C GLN A 56 -4.61 2.01 1.83
N LYS A 57 -5.69 2.49 1.21
CA LYS A 57 -5.83 3.92 0.92
C LYS A 57 -6.04 4.73 2.18
N LEU A 58 -5.39 5.88 2.26
CA LEU A 58 -5.70 6.89 3.26
C LEU A 58 -6.92 7.69 2.78
N ASN A 59 -8.10 7.35 3.33
CA ASN A 59 -9.29 8.17 3.09
C ASN A 59 -9.18 9.45 3.91
N LYS A 60 -9.11 10.62 3.25
CA LYS A 60 -9.10 11.96 3.90
C LYS A 60 -10.37 12.32 4.70
N LYS A 61 -11.29 11.37 4.95
CA LYS A 61 -12.61 11.61 5.57
C LYS A 61 -12.74 11.27 7.06
N SER A 62 -11.71 10.79 7.77
CA SER A 62 -11.89 10.31 9.16
C SER A 62 -11.52 11.29 10.28
N SER A 63 -11.06 12.51 10.00
CA SER A 63 -10.73 13.48 11.07
C SER A 63 -11.93 14.25 11.65
N ARG A 64 -13.18 14.01 11.22
CA ARG A 64 -14.36 14.77 11.67
C ARG A 64 -15.40 14.05 12.54
N SER A 65 -15.22 12.78 12.91
CA SER A 65 -16.29 12.00 13.60
C SER A 65 -15.99 11.54 15.03
N ARG A 66 -15.10 12.22 15.78
CA ARG A 66 -14.88 11.92 17.22
C ARG A 66 -15.22 13.06 18.18
N ARG A 67 -16.01 14.05 17.75
CA ARG A 67 -16.63 15.05 18.65
C ARG A 67 -18.13 15.10 18.43
N SER A 68 -18.86 14.11 18.96
CA SER A 68 -20.29 14.23 19.29
C SER A 68 -20.75 12.96 20.00
N ARG A 69 -20.33 12.80 21.25
CA ARG A 69 -21.10 12.13 22.31
C ARG A 69 -20.85 12.94 23.58
N GLY A 70 -21.52 14.09 23.64
CA GLY A 70 -21.87 14.78 24.87
C GLY A 70 -23.37 14.59 25.08
#